data_AF-A0A6J7H7I3-F1
#
_entry.id   AF-A0A6J7H7I3-F1
#
_cell.length_a   1.000
_cell.length_b   1.000
_cell.length_c   1.000
_cell.angle_alpha   90.00
_cell.angle_beta   90.00
_cell.angle_gamma   90.00
#
_symmetry.space_group_name_H-M   'P 1'
#
loop_
_entity.id
_entity.type
_entity.pdbx_description
1 polymer ?
#
loop_
_entity_poly.entity_id
_entity_poly.type
_entity_poly.pdbx_seq_one_letter_code
_entity_poly.pdbx_strand_id
1 'polypeptide(L)'
;MALEIERKFLVDPDPRAWPPSVRATRAWVLRQGYVTPPGSDPEVRVRHARPVDPGAAAAGDDDAPATADAGTTDPAATGDGTRQLTTKASTAGPDDGAVTRVEVEVDVDADAFDELWGLTAGRRIEKVRVEFELPAAPDDPPVVLTVDHFRGALRGLVLAEIEFGDAGASAAFDPPAFLRAEVTADRRYRNAALAGLPAPPAEEGEGAPAPAPDPRQDADAPASTGPPDDADARARAASGLTPAAAGQGDPMAYRIAADETLGDGLRHSARDQLDGAVRALEERFVDEPAKAIHDARKRIKKTRALLRLARPAMGRKAVRRENDALRAAAATLSAARDADVLVETVDDLAERYVGRLPSATFEAVRASFSGGDGSRPTPSVDEALAGLREVRARVDDWPLGDADRDDVLAGEGKAYAAGRAQLPKAGEAPDAEELHEWRKRVKDLWYHGLLLRNAWAPVVETQAEEAHRLSEILGDDHDLFVLHERLVDGPIDDPTADVDGLLELIDRRRAELLDEAIALGRRVYAERPKAHARRLGRLVDAWQDPAAA
;
A
#
# COMPACT_ATOMS: atom_id res chain seq x y z
N MET A 1 -20.95 15.30 8.11
CA MET A 1 -20.61 13.96 8.63
C MET A 1 -19.63 14.19 9.75
N ALA A 2 -19.89 13.69 10.96
CA ALA A 2 -18.92 13.79 12.05
C ALA A 2 -17.66 13.01 11.66
N LEU A 3 -16.47 13.54 11.93
CA LEU A 3 -15.23 12.78 11.84
C LEU A 3 -15.26 11.75 12.96
N GLU A 4 -15.50 10.48 12.63
CA GLU A 4 -15.31 9.38 13.58
C GLU A 4 -13.81 9.08 13.66
N ILE A 5 -13.20 9.37 14.81
CA ILE A 5 -11.80 9.07 15.10
C ILE A 5 -11.77 7.74 15.84
N GLU A 6 -11.13 6.74 15.25
CA GLU A 6 -11.05 5.38 15.79
C GLU A 6 -9.68 5.13 16.43
N ARG A 7 -9.63 4.64 17.68
CA ARG A 7 -8.41 4.13 18.33
C ARG A 7 -8.53 2.61 18.56
N LYS A 8 -7.45 1.86 18.35
CA LYS A 8 -7.40 0.40 18.51
C LYS A 8 -6.34 -0.04 19.49
N PHE A 9 -6.65 -1.03 20.32
CA PHE A 9 -5.74 -1.53 21.36
C PHE A 9 -5.69 -3.05 21.38
N LEU A 10 -4.51 -3.61 21.66
CA LEU A 10 -4.38 -4.98 22.14
C LEU A 10 -4.91 -5.08 23.56
N VAL A 11 -5.64 -6.15 23.86
CA VAL A 11 -6.32 -6.32 25.14
C VAL A 11 -5.71 -7.48 25.92
N ASP A 12 -5.74 -7.42 27.25
CA ASP A 12 -5.54 -8.60 28.08
C ASP A 12 -6.72 -9.57 27.90
N PRO A 13 -6.48 -10.82 27.44
CA PRO A 13 -7.55 -11.77 27.17
C PRO A 13 -8.26 -12.31 28.42
N ASP A 14 -7.81 -12.00 29.65
CA ASP A 14 -8.54 -12.35 30.89
C ASP A 14 -9.49 -11.22 31.34
N PRO A 15 -10.79 -11.27 31.00
CA PRO A 15 -11.77 -10.27 31.42
C PRO A 15 -11.99 -10.20 32.94
N ARG A 16 -11.47 -11.16 33.73
CA ARG A 16 -11.47 -11.08 35.20
C ARG A 16 -10.47 -10.04 35.73
N ALA A 17 -9.48 -9.67 34.92
CA ALA A 17 -8.53 -8.62 35.24
C ALA A 17 -9.12 -7.21 35.02
N TRP A 18 -10.30 -7.12 34.39
CA TRP A 18 -10.93 -5.84 34.08
C TRP A 18 -11.71 -5.31 35.27
N PRO A 19 -11.86 -3.97 35.41
CA PRO A 19 -12.64 -3.39 36.49
C PRO A 19 -14.09 -3.92 36.50
N PRO A 20 -14.69 -4.25 37.67
CA PRO A 20 -16.07 -4.75 37.76
C PRO A 20 -17.14 -3.77 37.22
N SER A 21 -16.76 -2.52 37.01
CA SER A 21 -17.61 -1.48 36.41
C SER A 21 -17.74 -1.61 34.90
N VAL A 22 -16.88 -2.38 34.22
CA VAL A 22 -16.95 -2.63 32.78
C VAL A 22 -18.01 -3.70 32.53
N ARG A 23 -19.09 -3.35 31.84
CA ARG A 23 -20.25 -4.24 31.63
C ARG A 23 -20.44 -4.53 30.15
N ALA A 24 -20.53 -5.80 29.80
CA ALA A 24 -20.93 -6.23 28.46
C ALA A 24 -22.39 -5.87 28.22
N THR A 25 -22.68 -5.21 27.09
CA THR A 25 -24.01 -4.73 26.73
C THR A 25 -24.60 -5.51 25.57
N ARG A 26 -23.79 -5.82 24.56
CA ARG A 26 -24.21 -6.56 23.35
C ARG A 26 -23.09 -7.47 22.87
N ALA A 27 -23.45 -8.55 22.19
CA ALA A 27 -22.46 -9.44 21.59
C ALA A 27 -22.97 -10.12 20.31
N TRP A 28 -22.05 -10.37 19.39
CA TRP A 28 -22.29 -11.04 18.11
C TRP A 28 -21.16 -12.01 17.76
N VAL A 29 -21.53 -13.15 17.20
CA VAL A 29 -20.59 -13.96 16.42
C VAL A 29 -20.57 -13.41 15.00
N LEU A 30 -19.37 -13.00 14.56
CA LEU A 30 -19.13 -12.41 13.25
C LEU A 30 -18.32 -13.35 12.38
N ARG A 31 -18.83 -13.62 11.19
CA ARG A 31 -18.08 -14.25 10.10
C ARG A 31 -17.91 -13.22 9.00
N GLN A 32 -16.67 -12.95 8.60
CA GLN A 32 -16.37 -11.93 7.61
C GLN A 32 -15.38 -12.47 6.58
N GLY A 33 -15.71 -12.26 5.31
CA GLY A 33 -14.89 -12.67 4.16
C GLY A 33 -14.68 -11.51 3.21
N TYR A 34 -13.46 -11.38 2.69
CA TYR A 34 -13.11 -10.33 1.75
C TYR A 34 -13.19 -10.85 0.31
N VAL A 35 -14.05 -10.23 -0.50
CA VAL A 35 -14.20 -10.55 -1.93
C VAL A 35 -13.02 -9.99 -2.70
N THR A 36 -12.57 -8.78 -2.36
CA THR A 36 -11.36 -8.15 -2.89
C THR A 36 -10.11 -8.53 -2.07
N PRO A 37 -8.90 -8.44 -2.64
CA PRO A 37 -7.66 -8.58 -1.87
C PRO A 37 -7.49 -7.50 -0.79
N PRO A 38 -6.74 -7.76 0.30
CA PRO A 38 -6.41 -6.75 1.31
C PRO A 38 -5.74 -5.51 0.67
N GLY A 39 -6.17 -4.32 1.06
CA GLY A 39 -5.62 -3.06 0.53
C GLY A 39 -6.22 -2.60 -0.81
N SER A 40 -7.24 -3.29 -1.33
CA SER A 40 -8.00 -2.84 -2.49
C SER A 40 -8.84 -1.60 -2.19
N ASP A 41 -9.07 -0.78 -3.20
CA ASP A 41 -10.00 0.35 -3.17
C ASP A 41 -10.77 0.39 -4.50
N PRO A 42 -12.09 0.07 -4.52
CA PRO A 42 -12.93 -0.23 -3.37
C PRO A 42 -12.61 -1.60 -2.72
N GLU A 43 -12.75 -1.66 -1.39
CA GLU A 43 -12.77 -2.89 -0.62
C GLU A 43 -14.21 -3.45 -0.62
N VAL A 44 -14.37 -4.72 -1.01
CA VAL A 44 -15.66 -5.42 -0.97
C VAL A 44 -15.55 -6.60 -0.02
N ARG A 45 -16.45 -6.65 0.97
CA ARG A 45 -16.52 -7.72 1.97
C ARG A 45 -17.96 -8.19 2.17
N VAL A 46 -18.11 -9.46 2.54
CA VAL A 46 -19.38 -10.04 2.95
C VAL A 46 -19.29 -10.43 4.43
N ARG A 47 -20.32 -10.09 5.22
CA ARG A 47 -20.38 -10.31 6.67
C ARG A 47 -21.67 -11.01 7.07
N HIS A 48 -21.58 -11.94 8.01
CA HIS A 48 -22.71 -12.52 8.71
C HIS A 48 -22.56 -12.25 10.21
N ALA A 49 -23.55 -11.62 10.82
CA ALA A 49 -23.57 -11.21 12.22
C ALA A 49 -24.73 -11.86 12.96
N ARG A 50 -24.43 -12.76 13.90
CA ARG A 50 -25.42 -13.47 14.69
C ARG A 50 -25.37 -13.03 16.16
N PRO A 51 -26.44 -12.44 16.73
CA PRO A 51 -26.49 -12.06 18.13
C PRO A 51 -26.31 -13.25 19.08
N VAL A 52 -25.59 -13.04 20.19
CA VAL A 52 -25.34 -14.02 21.26
C VAL A 52 -25.42 -13.38 22.64
N ASP A 53 -25.51 -14.19 23.69
CA ASP A 53 -25.58 -13.69 25.07
C ASP A 53 -24.30 -12.92 25.44
N PRO A 54 -24.38 -11.63 25.81
CA PRO A 54 -23.19 -10.82 26.12
C PRO A 54 -22.41 -11.32 27.33
N GLY A 55 -23.09 -11.89 28.33
CA GLY A 55 -22.44 -12.40 29.54
C GLY A 55 -21.62 -13.66 29.27
N ALA A 56 -22.18 -14.61 28.50
CA ALA A 56 -21.47 -15.79 28.06
C ALA A 56 -20.31 -15.45 27.11
N ALA A 57 -20.55 -14.54 26.15
CA ALA A 57 -19.51 -14.07 25.22
C ALA A 57 -18.35 -13.38 25.94
N ALA A 58 -18.64 -12.49 26.90
CA ALA A 58 -17.62 -11.83 27.71
C ALA A 58 -16.85 -12.79 28.62
N ALA A 59 -17.42 -13.94 28.98
CA ALA A 59 -16.72 -14.98 29.75
C ALA A 59 -15.77 -15.85 28.90
N GLY A 60 -15.69 -15.59 27.59
CA GLY A 60 -14.87 -16.37 26.66
C GLY A 60 -15.50 -17.70 26.22
N ASP A 61 -16.83 -17.84 26.32
CA ASP A 61 -17.53 -19.02 25.83
C ASP A 61 -17.62 -18.98 24.29
N ASP A 62 -16.83 -19.83 23.63
CA ASP A 62 -16.81 -19.96 22.17
C ASP A 62 -18.17 -20.42 21.60
N ASP A 63 -19.05 -21.03 22.41
CA ASP A 63 -20.36 -21.54 22.00
C ASP A 63 -21.52 -20.80 22.67
N ALA A 64 -21.32 -19.51 23.01
CA ALA A 64 -22.33 -18.67 23.63
C ALA A 64 -23.72 -18.81 22.92
N PRO A 65 -24.79 -19.10 23.67
CA PRO A 65 -26.10 -19.38 23.11
C PRO A 65 -26.67 -18.15 22.39
N ALA A 66 -27.44 -18.39 21.33
CA ALA A 66 -28.19 -17.32 20.66
C ALA A 66 -29.18 -16.67 21.64
N THR A 67 -29.25 -15.34 21.63
CA THR A 67 -30.27 -14.61 22.41
C THR A 67 -31.59 -14.64 21.66
N ALA A 68 -32.65 -15.07 22.34
CA ALA A 68 -34.01 -14.77 21.91
C ALA A 68 -34.33 -13.31 22.24
N ASP A 69 -34.82 -12.56 21.25
CA ASP A 69 -34.92 -11.09 21.24
C ASP A 69 -35.63 -10.48 22.45
N ALA A 70 -34.99 -9.49 23.08
CA ALA A 70 -35.60 -8.59 24.03
C ALA A 70 -35.82 -7.22 23.37
N GLY A 71 -36.83 -7.16 22.49
CA GLY A 71 -37.56 -5.92 22.20
C GLY A 71 -37.06 -5.07 21.04
N THR A 72 -36.94 -5.63 19.83
CA THR A 72 -36.86 -4.83 18.60
C THR A 72 -37.94 -5.24 17.58
N THR A 73 -38.71 -4.26 17.10
CA THR A 73 -39.77 -4.44 16.09
C THR A 73 -39.20 -4.43 14.66
N ASP A 74 -38.21 -5.28 14.38
CA ASP A 74 -37.56 -5.41 13.06
C ASP A 74 -37.84 -6.80 12.45
N PRO A 75 -38.45 -6.91 11.25
CA PRO A 75 -38.87 -8.17 10.64
C PRO A 75 -37.75 -9.17 10.26
N ALA A 76 -36.47 -8.89 10.53
CA ALA A 76 -35.34 -9.81 10.29
C ALA A 76 -35.05 -10.79 11.47
N ALA A 77 -35.85 -10.79 12.54
CA ALA A 77 -35.65 -11.56 13.77
C ALA A 77 -35.91 -13.08 13.65
N THR A 78 -35.21 -13.74 12.73
CA THR A 78 -34.85 -15.15 12.93
C THR A 78 -33.50 -15.16 13.65
N GLY A 79 -33.29 -16.04 14.63
CA GLY A 79 -32.00 -16.17 15.36
C GLY A 79 -30.80 -16.56 14.48
N ASP A 80 -30.97 -16.52 13.16
CA ASP A 80 -30.00 -16.76 12.12
C ASP A 80 -29.07 -15.54 11.87
N GLY A 81 -29.46 -14.32 12.26
CA GLY A 81 -28.60 -13.13 12.17
C GLY A 81 -28.62 -12.40 10.81
N THR A 82 -27.90 -11.28 10.72
CA THR A 82 -27.91 -10.38 9.54
C THR A 82 -26.75 -10.70 8.59
N ARG A 83 -27.02 -10.73 7.28
CA ARG A 83 -26.03 -10.95 6.22
C ARG A 83 -25.92 -9.72 5.33
N GLN A 84 -24.70 -9.24 5.10
CA GLN A 84 -24.46 -7.99 4.41
C GLN A 84 -23.29 -8.07 3.44
N LEU A 85 -23.44 -7.41 2.29
CA LEU A 85 -22.37 -7.05 1.38
C LEU A 85 -22.01 -5.58 1.63
N THR A 86 -20.77 -5.34 2.01
CA THR A 86 -20.26 -3.99 2.24
C THR A 86 -19.25 -3.63 1.15
N THR A 87 -19.42 -2.46 0.55
CA THR A 87 -18.42 -1.83 -0.32
C THR A 87 -17.92 -0.57 0.35
N LYS A 88 -16.61 -0.50 0.59
CA LYS A 88 -15.93 0.65 1.18
C LYS A 88 -14.97 1.24 0.17
N ALA A 89 -15.14 2.52 -0.15
CA ALA A 89 -14.34 3.20 -1.16
C ALA A 89 -13.81 4.53 -0.63
N SER A 90 -12.59 4.89 -1.02
CA SER A 90 -12.08 6.24 -0.80
C SER A 90 -12.67 7.20 -1.83
N THR A 91 -13.24 8.30 -1.37
CA THR A 91 -13.70 9.41 -2.21
C THR A 91 -12.94 10.69 -1.85
N ALA A 92 -12.84 11.61 -2.81
CA ALA A 92 -12.33 12.94 -2.52
C ALA A 92 -13.27 13.62 -1.51
N GLY A 93 -12.70 14.11 -0.42
CA GLY A 93 -13.38 14.91 0.59
C GLY A 93 -13.65 16.35 0.10
N PRO A 94 -14.37 17.14 0.90
CA PRO A 94 -14.73 18.51 0.55
C PRO A 94 -13.56 19.50 0.56
N ASP A 95 -12.43 19.16 1.20
CA ASP A 95 -11.22 19.98 1.28
C ASP A 95 -10.04 19.31 0.54
N ASP A 96 -9.07 20.13 0.09
CA ASP A 96 -7.89 19.69 -0.67
C ASP A 96 -7.07 18.69 0.17
N GLY A 97 -6.98 17.43 -0.28
CA GLY A 97 -6.25 16.35 0.41
C GLY A 97 -7.06 15.52 1.42
N ALA A 98 -8.27 15.94 1.78
CA ALA A 98 -9.12 15.13 2.66
C ALA A 98 -9.64 13.90 1.90
N VAL A 99 -9.37 12.70 2.39
CA VAL A 99 -9.96 11.47 1.87
C VAL A 99 -11.16 11.10 2.75
N THR A 100 -12.37 11.20 2.21
CA THR A 100 -13.57 10.68 2.87
C THR A 100 -13.74 9.22 2.48
N ARG A 101 -14.13 8.37 3.42
CA ARG A 101 -14.47 6.97 3.12
C ARG A 101 -15.98 6.86 3.02
N VAL A 102 -16.47 6.42 1.87
CA VAL A 102 -17.88 6.07 1.67
C VAL A 102 -18.02 4.58 1.89
N GLU A 103 -18.95 4.20 2.77
CA GLU A 103 -19.31 2.82 3.04
C GLU A 103 -20.77 2.62 2.63
N VAL A 104 -21.01 1.62 1.78
CA VAL A 104 -22.34 1.20 1.35
C VAL A 104 -22.55 -0.23 1.85
N GLU A 105 -23.54 -0.42 2.70
CA GLU A 105 -23.96 -1.72 3.20
C GLU A 105 -25.30 -2.10 2.56
N VAL A 106 -25.35 -3.33 2.01
CA VAL A 106 -26.56 -3.90 1.40
C VAL A 106 -26.83 -5.23 2.06
N ASP A 107 -28.04 -5.41 2.58
CA ASP A 107 -28.48 -6.71 3.10
C ASP A 107 -28.61 -7.71 1.94
N VAL A 108 -28.10 -8.93 2.17
CA VAL A 108 -28.17 -10.03 1.20
C VAL A 108 -28.88 -11.22 1.84
N ASP A 109 -29.56 -12.01 1.03
CA ASP A 109 -30.16 -13.26 1.50
C ASP A 109 -29.09 -14.35 1.76
N ALA A 110 -29.54 -15.50 2.28
CA ALA A 110 -28.65 -16.60 2.64
C ALA A 110 -27.95 -17.22 1.41
N ASP A 111 -28.67 -17.38 0.29
CA ASP A 111 -28.14 -17.99 -0.92
C ASP A 111 -27.05 -17.09 -1.54
N ALA A 112 -27.32 -15.78 -1.68
CA ALA A 112 -26.35 -14.81 -2.17
C ALA A 112 -25.13 -14.70 -1.24
N PHE A 113 -25.33 -14.76 0.07
CA PHE A 113 -24.23 -14.80 1.02
C PHE A 113 -23.36 -16.04 0.82
N ASP A 114 -23.94 -17.23 0.66
CA ASP A 114 -23.18 -18.47 0.51
C ASP A 114 -22.37 -18.50 -0.80
N GLU A 115 -22.94 -17.99 -1.90
CA GLU A 115 -22.22 -17.81 -3.17
C GLU A 115 -21.02 -16.86 -3.01
N LEU A 116 -21.24 -15.68 -2.43
CA LEU A 116 -20.20 -14.68 -2.18
C LEU A 116 -19.15 -15.20 -1.20
N TRP A 117 -19.59 -15.89 -0.14
CA TRP A 117 -18.73 -16.49 0.86
C TRP A 117 -17.77 -17.49 0.21
N GLY A 118 -18.24 -18.28 -0.76
CA GLY A 118 -17.40 -19.18 -1.56
C GLY A 118 -16.17 -18.50 -2.18
N LEU A 119 -16.31 -17.24 -2.63
CA LEU A 119 -15.24 -16.47 -3.27
C LEU A 119 -14.18 -15.96 -2.28
N THR A 120 -14.46 -15.98 -0.98
CA THR A 120 -13.58 -15.40 0.06
C THR A 120 -12.59 -16.42 0.65
N ALA A 121 -12.46 -17.61 0.06
CA ALA A 121 -11.54 -18.63 0.55
C ALA A 121 -10.12 -18.09 0.72
N GLY A 122 -9.50 -18.39 1.87
CA GLY A 122 -8.18 -17.87 2.25
C GLY A 122 -8.16 -16.40 2.67
N ARG A 123 -9.30 -15.72 2.78
CA ARG A 123 -9.43 -14.29 3.14
C ARG A 123 -10.61 -14.07 4.10
N ARG A 124 -10.66 -14.87 5.16
CA ARG A 124 -11.74 -14.88 6.15
C ARG A 124 -11.21 -14.60 7.54
N ILE A 125 -12.05 -13.97 8.35
CA ILE A 125 -11.91 -13.89 9.80
C ILE A 125 -13.22 -14.32 10.46
N GLU A 126 -13.09 -14.92 11.63
CA GLU A 126 -14.20 -15.22 12.52
C GLU A 126 -13.87 -14.68 13.90
N LYS A 127 -14.83 -14.02 14.54
CA LYS A 127 -14.63 -13.38 15.84
C LYS A 127 -15.92 -13.28 16.64
N VAL A 128 -15.80 -13.14 17.95
CA VAL A 128 -16.89 -12.67 18.82
C VAL A 128 -16.65 -11.20 19.09
N ARG A 129 -17.60 -10.36 18.71
CA ARG A 129 -17.59 -8.95 19.07
C ARG A 129 -18.46 -8.76 20.29
N VAL A 130 -17.93 -8.13 21.33
CA VAL A 130 -18.65 -7.76 22.54
C VAL A 130 -18.50 -6.26 22.76
N GLU A 131 -19.62 -5.56 22.92
CA GLU A 131 -19.63 -4.15 23.31
C GLU A 131 -19.60 -4.07 24.84
N PHE A 132 -18.76 -3.19 25.37
CA PHE A 132 -18.65 -2.87 26.78
C PHE A 132 -18.84 -1.38 27.00
N GLU A 133 -19.42 -1.00 28.14
CA GLU A 133 -19.46 0.39 28.58
C GLU A 133 -18.34 0.65 29.60
N LEU A 134 -17.52 1.66 29.33
CA LEU A 134 -16.55 2.20 30.27
C LEU A 134 -17.15 3.39 31.02
N PRO A 135 -17.12 3.40 32.36
CA PRO A 135 -17.58 4.54 33.13
C PRO A 135 -16.67 5.76 32.87
N ALA A 136 -17.28 6.88 32.51
CA ALA A 136 -16.61 8.17 32.35
C ALA A 136 -16.66 9.00 33.66
N ALA A 137 -16.09 10.22 33.63
CA ALA A 137 -16.21 11.15 34.74
C ALA A 137 -17.68 11.46 35.08
N PRO A 138 -18.00 11.89 36.32
CA PRO A 138 -19.35 12.34 36.64
C PRO A 138 -19.77 13.42 35.65
N ASP A 139 -20.92 13.22 34.99
CA ASP A 139 -21.51 14.08 33.94
C ASP A 139 -21.12 13.78 32.47
N ASP A 140 -20.16 12.88 32.21
CA ASP A 140 -19.83 12.42 30.84
C ASP A 140 -20.57 11.12 30.45
N PRO A 141 -20.94 10.94 29.16
CA PRO A 141 -21.50 9.68 28.69
C PRO A 141 -20.47 8.55 28.76
N PRO A 142 -20.89 7.30 28.98
CA PRO A 142 -19.98 6.16 28.98
C PRO A 142 -19.33 6.00 27.60
N VAL A 143 -18.04 5.64 27.59
CA VAL A 143 -17.32 5.33 26.36
C VAL A 143 -17.65 3.89 25.98
N VAL A 144 -18.14 3.69 24.75
CA VAL A 144 -18.42 2.35 24.23
C VAL A 144 -17.14 1.74 23.68
N LEU A 145 -16.78 0.58 24.23
CA LEU A 145 -15.61 -0.20 23.84
C LEU A 145 -16.08 -1.43 23.07
N THR A 146 -15.64 -1.58 21.83
CA THR A 146 -15.94 -2.76 21.01
C THR A 146 -14.77 -3.73 21.08
N VAL A 147 -14.94 -4.89 21.71
CA VAL A 147 -13.88 -5.89 21.88
C VAL A 147 -14.13 -7.10 21.00
N ASP A 148 -13.15 -7.41 20.16
CA ASP A 148 -13.13 -8.54 19.24
C ASP A 148 -12.23 -9.66 19.76
N HIS A 149 -12.84 -10.81 20.09
CA HIS A 149 -12.15 -12.05 20.37
C HIS A 149 -12.08 -12.89 19.09
N PHE A 150 -10.89 -12.96 18.48
CA PHE A 150 -10.71 -13.69 17.23
C PHE A 150 -10.69 -15.20 17.45
N ARG A 151 -11.21 -15.93 16.45
CA ARG A 151 -11.35 -17.40 16.44
C ARG A 151 -10.46 -18.05 15.38
N GLY A 152 -10.47 -19.39 15.37
CA GLY A 152 -9.77 -20.19 14.38
C GLY A 152 -8.26 -19.97 14.41
N ALA A 153 -7.67 -19.67 13.25
CA ALA A 153 -6.25 -19.41 13.10
C ALA A 153 -5.77 -18.20 13.92
N LEU A 154 -6.66 -17.25 14.25
CA LEU A 154 -6.34 -16.04 15.00
C LEU A 154 -6.69 -16.14 16.49
N ARG A 155 -7.01 -17.33 16.99
CA ARG A 155 -7.33 -17.57 18.41
C ARG A 155 -6.20 -17.03 19.30
N GLY A 156 -6.58 -16.25 20.33
CA GLY A 156 -5.66 -15.60 21.26
C GLY A 156 -5.43 -14.12 20.97
N LEU A 157 -5.78 -13.64 19.77
CA LEU A 157 -5.82 -12.21 19.48
C LEU A 157 -7.11 -11.59 20.03
N VAL A 158 -6.97 -10.55 20.85
CA VAL A 158 -8.08 -9.74 21.35
C VAL A 158 -7.78 -8.27 21.05
N LEU A 159 -8.68 -7.63 20.31
CA LEU A 159 -8.57 -6.22 19.92
C LEU A 159 -9.75 -5.43 20.45
N ALA A 160 -9.49 -4.24 20.99
CA ALA A 160 -10.50 -3.28 21.35
C ALA A 160 -10.49 -2.10 20.37
N GLU A 161 -11.65 -1.65 19.94
CA GLU A 161 -11.87 -0.47 19.10
C GLU A 161 -12.74 0.53 19.88
N ILE A 162 -12.37 1.82 19.84
CA ILE A 162 -13.11 2.93 20.44
C ILE A 162 -13.28 4.01 19.37
N GLU A 163 -14.49 4.51 19.20
CA GLU A 163 -14.82 5.59 18.28
C GLU A 163 -15.11 6.87 19.06
N PHE A 164 -14.51 7.98 18.62
CA PHE A 164 -14.68 9.30 19.19
C PHE A 164 -15.33 10.24 18.16
N GLY A 165 -16.25 11.09 18.61
CA GLY A 165 -16.94 12.05 17.75
C GLY A 165 -16.09 13.26 17.36
N ASP A 166 -14.96 13.49 18.04
CA ASP A 166 -14.03 14.58 17.77
C ASP A 166 -12.61 14.29 18.31
N ALA A 167 -11.64 15.08 17.84
CA ALA A 167 -10.22 14.91 18.16
C ALA A 167 -9.88 15.23 19.61
N GLY A 168 -10.61 16.15 20.25
CA GLY A 168 -10.41 16.49 21.64
C GLY A 168 -10.77 15.34 22.57
N ALA A 169 -11.92 14.69 22.34
CA ALA A 169 -12.34 13.51 23.09
C ALA A 169 -11.36 12.34 22.92
N SER A 170 -10.87 12.10 21.71
CA SER A 170 -9.86 11.06 21.42
C SER A 170 -8.53 11.31 22.15
N ALA A 171 -8.06 12.57 22.15
CA ALA A 171 -6.80 12.96 22.79
C ALA A 171 -6.87 12.97 24.32
N ALA A 172 -8.05 13.30 24.89
CA ALA A 172 -8.27 13.31 26.33
C ALA A 172 -8.48 11.89 26.92
N PHE A 173 -8.73 10.88 26.09
CA PHE A 173 -8.95 9.52 26.54
C PHE A 173 -7.65 8.86 27.03
N ASP A 174 -7.60 8.59 28.33
CA ASP A 174 -6.56 7.80 28.99
C ASP A 174 -6.95 6.32 29.01
N PRO A 175 -6.27 5.43 28.25
CA PRO A 175 -6.65 4.03 28.14
C PRO A 175 -6.42 3.29 29.48
N PRO A 176 -7.43 2.58 30.01
CA PRO A 176 -7.25 1.75 31.19
C PRO A 176 -6.19 0.65 30.98
N ALA A 177 -5.55 0.18 32.05
CA ALA A 177 -4.41 -0.74 31.99
C ALA A 177 -4.64 -2.06 31.23
N PHE A 178 -5.89 -2.52 31.09
CA PHE A 178 -6.21 -3.74 30.32
C PHE A 178 -6.17 -3.51 28.80
N LEU A 179 -6.19 -2.25 28.34
CA LEU A 179 -5.84 -1.83 26.98
C LEU A 179 -4.32 -1.66 26.92
N ARG A 180 -3.63 -2.74 26.52
CA ARG A 180 -2.17 -2.87 26.68
C ARG A 180 -1.40 -1.96 25.73
N ALA A 181 -1.50 -2.21 24.43
CA ALA A 181 -0.73 -1.49 23.41
C ALA A 181 -1.67 -0.91 22.36
N GLU A 182 -1.49 0.38 22.06
CA GLU A 182 -2.23 1.03 20.98
C GLU A 182 -1.66 0.60 19.63
N VAL A 183 -2.53 0.03 18.79
CA VAL A 183 -2.19 -0.51 17.46
C VAL A 183 -2.98 0.19 16.35
N THR A 184 -3.54 1.38 16.63
CA THR A 184 -4.34 2.19 15.70
C THR A 184 -3.67 2.37 14.33
N ALA A 185 -2.37 2.71 14.31
CA ALA A 185 -1.60 2.91 13.09
C ALA A 185 -1.02 1.62 12.49
N ASP A 186 -0.99 0.51 13.24
CA ASP A 186 -0.37 -0.74 12.79
C ASP A 186 -1.31 -1.50 11.84
N ARG A 187 -0.93 -1.49 10.56
CA ARG A 187 -1.70 -2.11 9.48
C ARG A 187 -1.87 -3.62 9.65
N ARG A 188 -1.00 -4.30 10.43
CA ARG A 188 -1.09 -5.75 10.69
C ARG A 188 -2.35 -6.13 11.44
N TYR A 189 -2.89 -5.23 12.26
CA TYR A 189 -4.09 -5.46 13.08
C TYR A 189 -5.39 -5.02 12.40
N ARG A 190 -5.35 -4.61 11.12
CA ARG A 190 -6.57 -4.37 10.35
C ARG A 190 -7.23 -5.70 10.00
N ASN A 191 -8.56 -5.78 10.13
CA ASN A 191 -9.34 -6.97 9.80
C ASN A 191 -9.03 -7.55 8.39
N ALA A 192 -8.75 -6.68 7.40
CA ALA A 192 -8.39 -7.12 6.05
C ALA A 192 -6.99 -7.75 5.98
N ALA A 193 -6.03 -7.26 6.78
CA ALA A 193 -4.68 -7.82 6.86
C ALA A 193 -4.66 -9.12 7.67
N LEU A 194 -5.53 -9.23 8.68
CA LEU A 194 -5.71 -10.44 9.49
C LEU A 194 -6.38 -11.58 8.70
N ALA A 195 -7.22 -11.24 7.72
CA ALA A 195 -7.97 -12.19 6.93
C ALA A 195 -7.04 -13.14 6.14
N GLY A 196 -7.07 -14.42 6.50
CA GLY A 196 -6.25 -15.44 5.85
C GLY A 196 -4.88 -15.71 6.49
N LEU A 197 -4.52 -15.01 7.56
CA LEU A 197 -3.29 -15.32 8.29
C LEU A 197 -3.40 -16.69 8.99
N PRO A 198 -2.30 -17.47 9.05
CA PRO A 198 -2.29 -18.77 9.70
C PRO A 198 -2.16 -18.68 11.24
N ALA A 199 -1.81 -17.51 11.78
CA ALA A 199 -1.64 -17.23 13.21
C ALA A 199 -1.77 -15.71 13.46
N PRO A 200 -2.02 -15.26 14.71
CA PRO A 200 -1.95 -13.84 15.06
C PRO A 200 -0.59 -13.21 14.72
N PRO A 201 -0.52 -11.89 14.43
CA PRO A 201 0.74 -11.16 14.35
C PRO A 201 1.52 -11.24 15.66
N ALA A 202 2.84 -11.36 15.60
CA ALA A 202 3.70 -11.32 16.79
C ALA A 202 3.73 -9.90 17.39
N GLU A 203 3.55 -9.80 18.70
CA GLU A 203 3.75 -8.57 19.46
C GLU A 203 5.25 -8.22 19.47
N GLU A 204 5.63 -7.00 19.08
CA GLU A 204 7.02 -6.55 19.19
C GLU A 204 7.29 -6.17 20.66
N GLY A 205 7.87 -7.09 21.44
CA GLY A 205 8.26 -6.77 22.81
C GLY A 205 8.25 -7.90 23.85
N GLU A 206 8.63 -9.12 23.50
CA GLU A 206 9.16 -10.08 24.48
C GLU A 206 10.18 -10.99 23.78
N GLY A 207 11.47 -10.79 24.10
CA GLY A 207 12.57 -11.45 23.41
C GLY A 207 12.62 -12.96 23.64
N ALA A 208 12.54 -13.74 22.57
CA ALA A 208 13.16 -15.06 22.53
C ALA A 208 14.65 -14.88 22.15
N PRO A 209 15.60 -15.49 22.89
CA PRO A 209 17.01 -15.31 22.59
C PRO A 209 17.33 -15.94 21.22
N ALA A 210 18.17 -15.24 20.46
CA ALA A 210 18.75 -15.76 19.23
C ALA A 210 19.38 -17.14 19.49
N PRO A 211 19.16 -18.16 18.64
CA PRO A 211 19.84 -19.42 18.80
C PRO A 211 21.35 -19.19 18.60
N ALA A 212 22.12 -19.61 19.61
CA ALA A 212 23.58 -19.57 19.57
C ALA A 212 24.11 -20.43 18.40
N PRO A 213 25.26 -20.06 17.80
CA PRO A 213 25.87 -20.84 16.74
C PRO A 213 26.38 -22.18 17.29
N ASP A 214 25.96 -23.27 16.67
CA ASP A 214 26.43 -24.63 16.98
C ASP A 214 27.87 -24.83 16.49
N PRO A 215 28.85 -25.13 17.36
CA PRO A 215 30.20 -25.46 16.97
C PRO A 215 30.37 -26.98 16.94
N ARG A 216 30.51 -27.51 15.72
CA ARG A 216 30.90 -28.88 15.26
C ARG A 216 29.83 -29.37 14.25
N GLN A 217 30.10 -29.70 12.99
CA GLN A 217 31.17 -30.57 12.48
C GLN A 217 31.41 -30.28 10.98
N ASP A 218 32.68 -30.13 10.61
CA ASP A 218 33.18 -30.55 9.31
C ASP A 218 33.12 -32.09 9.23
N ALA A 219 32.57 -32.63 8.14
CA ALA A 219 33.20 -33.68 7.32
C ALA A 219 32.24 -34.26 6.26
N ASP A 220 32.78 -34.38 5.06
CA ASP A 220 32.45 -35.31 3.97
C ASP A 220 31.12 -35.20 3.21
N ALA A 221 31.24 -34.74 1.96
CA ALA A 221 30.48 -35.27 0.83
C ALA A 221 30.99 -36.68 0.46
N PRO A 222 30.19 -37.53 -0.21
CA PRO A 222 30.19 -37.48 -1.67
C PRO A 222 28.84 -37.82 -2.36
N ALA A 223 28.90 -37.79 -3.69
CA ALA A 223 27.87 -37.75 -4.72
C ALA A 223 26.93 -38.97 -4.90
N SER A 224 25.80 -38.66 -5.56
CA SER A 224 25.06 -39.44 -6.60
C SER A 224 24.36 -40.76 -6.22
N THR A 225 23.03 -40.81 -6.42
CA THR A 225 22.34 -41.75 -7.36
C THR A 225 20.84 -41.41 -7.48
N GLY A 226 20.26 -41.60 -8.68
CA GLY A 226 18.86 -41.37 -9.03
C GLY A 226 17.84 -42.44 -8.56
N PRO A 227 16.62 -42.45 -9.13
CA PRO A 227 15.34 -42.70 -8.43
C PRO A 227 14.79 -44.15 -8.52
N PRO A 228 13.64 -44.42 -7.88
CA PRO A 228 12.44 -44.89 -8.60
C PRO A 228 11.15 -44.14 -8.16
N ASP A 229 10.24 -43.77 -9.06
CA ASP A 229 9.11 -44.54 -9.65
C ASP A 229 7.97 -44.86 -8.66
N ASP A 230 6.81 -44.23 -8.91
CA ASP A 230 5.42 -44.75 -8.87
C ASP A 230 4.49 -43.51 -8.94
N ALA A 231 3.93 -43.11 -10.08
CA ALA A 231 2.86 -43.77 -10.85
C ALA A 231 1.64 -44.15 -9.97
N ASP A 232 0.68 -43.22 -9.83
CA ASP A 232 -0.67 -43.36 -10.39
C ASP A 232 -1.64 -42.35 -9.74
N ALA A 233 -2.21 -41.46 -10.56
CA ALA A 233 -3.51 -40.77 -10.38
C ALA A 233 -3.64 -39.62 -11.40
N ARG A 234 -3.58 -39.96 -12.69
CA ARG A 234 -4.21 -39.14 -13.74
C ARG A 234 -5.55 -39.78 -14.07
N ALA A 235 -6.62 -39.01 -13.91
CA ALA A 235 -7.75 -38.88 -14.83
C ALA A 235 -9.07 -38.70 -14.07
N ARG A 236 -9.61 -37.46 -14.12
CA ARG A 236 -10.95 -37.11 -14.61
C ARG A 236 -11.39 -35.76 -14.06
N ALA A 237 -11.23 -34.72 -14.89
CA ALA A 237 -12.22 -33.66 -15.11
C ALA A 237 -11.65 -32.64 -16.11
N ALA A 238 -11.51 -33.07 -17.37
CA ALA A 238 -11.45 -32.15 -18.50
C ALA A 238 -12.86 -32.10 -19.11
N SER A 239 -13.51 -30.94 -19.05
CA SER A 239 -14.53 -30.45 -19.98
C SER A 239 -15.23 -29.24 -19.35
N GLY A 240 -14.97 -28.04 -19.88
CA GLY A 240 -15.75 -26.86 -19.51
C GLY A 240 -15.05 -25.52 -19.62
N LEU A 241 -14.26 -25.27 -20.67
CA LEU A 241 -13.88 -23.90 -21.04
C LEU A 241 -14.19 -23.70 -22.53
N THR A 242 -15.38 -23.18 -22.78
CA THR A 242 -15.72 -22.48 -24.01
C THR A 242 -14.85 -21.22 -24.11
N PRO A 243 -14.40 -20.82 -25.31
CA PRO A 243 -13.61 -19.61 -25.48
C PRO A 243 -14.53 -18.40 -25.31
N ALA A 244 -14.34 -17.65 -24.21
CA ALA A 244 -14.93 -16.33 -24.09
C ALA A 244 -14.24 -15.40 -25.10
N ALA A 245 -15.08 -14.65 -25.81
CA ALA A 245 -14.78 -13.79 -26.93
C ALA A 245 -13.51 -12.93 -26.78
N ALA A 246 -12.74 -12.87 -27.86
CA ALA A 246 -11.81 -11.77 -28.13
C ALA A 246 -12.58 -10.44 -28.05
N GLY A 247 -12.10 -9.50 -27.24
CA GLY A 247 -12.67 -8.15 -27.20
C GLY A 247 -12.39 -7.39 -25.90
N GLN A 248 -11.48 -6.41 -26.00
CA GLN A 248 -11.33 -5.22 -25.15
C GLN A 248 -10.72 -5.42 -23.75
N GLY A 249 -9.38 -5.40 -23.71
CA GLY A 249 -8.65 -5.03 -22.50
C GLY A 249 -8.98 -3.60 -22.07
N ASP A 250 -8.98 -3.36 -20.75
CA ASP A 250 -9.17 -2.05 -20.13
C ASP A 250 -8.26 -0.97 -20.78
N PRO A 251 -8.83 0.02 -21.50
CA PRO A 251 -8.10 0.99 -22.33
C PRO A 251 -7.30 2.05 -21.53
N MET A 252 -7.08 1.83 -20.23
CA MET A 252 -6.35 2.74 -19.34
C MET A 252 -5.25 2.07 -18.52
N ALA A 253 -5.13 0.74 -18.58
CA ALA A 253 -4.21 -0.01 -17.72
C ALA A 253 -2.77 0.04 -18.27
N TYR A 254 -1.82 0.55 -17.48
CA TYR A 254 -0.39 0.55 -17.82
C TYR A 254 0.19 -0.87 -17.73
N ARG A 255 0.02 -1.64 -18.80
CA ARG A 255 0.42 -3.05 -18.96
C ARG A 255 0.45 -3.41 -20.45
N ILE A 256 1.19 -4.46 -20.80
CA ILE A 256 1.09 -5.10 -22.12
C ILE A 256 0.04 -6.22 -22.03
N ALA A 257 -0.93 -6.25 -22.95
CA ALA A 257 -1.97 -7.26 -23.03
C ALA A 257 -1.46 -8.57 -23.68
N ALA A 258 -2.18 -9.67 -23.46
CA ALA A 258 -1.78 -11.00 -23.93
C ALA A 258 -2.02 -11.19 -25.44
N ASP A 259 -2.96 -10.44 -26.00
CA ASP A 259 -3.42 -10.50 -27.39
C ASP A 259 -2.71 -9.50 -28.31
N GLU A 260 -1.64 -8.83 -27.83
CA GLU A 260 -0.84 -7.88 -28.60
C GLU A 260 0.65 -8.23 -28.59
N THR A 261 1.37 -7.71 -29.59
CA THR A 261 2.83 -7.83 -29.63
C THR A 261 3.46 -6.92 -28.56
N LEU A 262 4.70 -7.21 -28.16
CA LEU A 262 5.42 -6.33 -27.21
C LEU A 262 5.56 -4.91 -27.76
N GLY A 263 5.88 -4.77 -29.05
CA GLY A 263 5.98 -3.48 -29.72
C GLY A 263 4.67 -2.70 -29.71
N ASP A 264 3.55 -3.38 -29.98
CA ASP A 264 2.23 -2.74 -29.98
C ASP A 264 1.80 -2.33 -28.58
N GLY A 265 1.99 -3.17 -27.57
CA GLY A 265 1.65 -2.81 -26.19
C GLY A 265 2.52 -1.71 -25.60
N LEU A 266 3.81 -1.65 -25.96
CA LEU A 266 4.67 -0.51 -25.62
C LEU A 266 4.16 0.78 -26.25
N ARG A 267 3.76 0.74 -27.52
CA ARG A 267 3.23 1.89 -28.24
C ARG A 267 1.89 2.34 -27.65
N HIS A 268 0.96 1.41 -27.45
CA HIS A 268 -0.35 1.66 -26.85
C HIS A 268 -0.22 2.24 -25.44
N SER A 269 0.57 1.61 -24.56
CA SER A 269 0.85 2.12 -23.22
C SER A 269 1.41 3.54 -23.24
N ALA A 270 2.32 3.85 -24.18
CA ALA A 270 2.85 5.21 -24.32
C ALA A 270 1.78 6.23 -24.74
N ARG A 271 0.89 5.87 -25.69
CA ARG A 271 -0.26 6.72 -26.08
C ARG A 271 -1.15 7.00 -24.88
N ASP A 272 -1.56 5.97 -24.14
CA ASP A 272 -2.51 6.11 -23.03
C ASP A 272 -1.95 6.95 -21.88
N GLN A 273 -0.64 6.81 -21.60
CA GLN A 273 -0.01 7.67 -20.59
C GLN A 273 0.03 9.12 -21.05
N LEU A 274 0.34 9.39 -22.32
CA LEU A 274 0.41 10.77 -22.84
C LEU A 274 -0.98 11.39 -22.99
N ASP A 275 -1.94 10.67 -23.55
CA ASP A 275 -3.34 11.11 -23.69
C ASP A 275 -3.96 11.36 -22.31
N GLY A 276 -3.71 10.47 -21.35
CA GLY A 276 -4.16 10.68 -19.98
C GLY A 276 -3.46 11.84 -19.25
N ALA A 277 -2.22 12.18 -19.63
CA ALA A 277 -1.51 13.34 -19.06
C ALA A 277 -2.07 14.65 -19.62
N VAL A 278 -2.32 14.69 -20.93
CA VAL A 278 -2.99 15.81 -21.61
C VAL A 278 -4.39 16.01 -21.02
N ARG A 279 -5.19 14.94 -20.93
CA ARG A 279 -6.54 14.99 -20.36
C ARG A 279 -6.56 15.50 -18.93
N ALA A 280 -5.62 15.06 -18.07
CA ALA A 280 -5.54 15.54 -16.70
C ALA A 280 -5.31 17.06 -16.63
N LEU A 281 -4.44 17.59 -17.50
CA LEU A 281 -4.14 19.02 -17.55
C LEU A 281 -5.24 19.85 -18.24
N GLU A 282 -5.99 19.28 -19.19
CA GLU A 282 -7.09 19.99 -19.86
C GLU A 282 -8.36 20.02 -19.02
N GLU A 283 -8.76 18.88 -18.46
CA GLU A 283 -10.08 18.71 -17.85
C GLU A 283 -10.09 19.05 -16.36
N ARG A 284 -8.99 18.82 -15.65
CA ARG A 284 -8.96 18.87 -14.18
C ARG A 284 -8.07 19.96 -13.62
N PHE A 285 -7.30 20.65 -14.45
CA PHE A 285 -6.36 21.67 -13.97
C PHE A 285 -7.07 22.88 -13.36
N VAL A 286 -8.25 23.26 -13.87
CA VAL A 286 -9.01 24.40 -13.36
C VAL A 286 -9.55 24.11 -11.95
N ASP A 287 -10.09 22.92 -11.73
CA ASP A 287 -10.74 22.55 -10.46
C ASP A 287 -9.76 21.97 -9.44
N GLU A 288 -8.80 21.16 -9.89
CA GLU A 288 -7.82 20.43 -9.06
C GLU A 288 -6.37 20.60 -9.59
N PRO A 289 -5.78 21.81 -9.61
CA PRO A 289 -4.47 22.06 -10.22
C PRO A 289 -3.36 21.11 -9.71
N ALA A 290 -3.34 20.86 -8.40
CA ALA A 290 -2.37 19.99 -7.74
C ALA A 290 -2.40 18.57 -8.30
N LYS A 291 -3.60 18.01 -8.33
CA LYS A 291 -3.84 16.62 -8.67
C LYS A 291 -3.68 16.41 -10.17
N ALA A 292 -4.10 17.38 -10.98
CA ALA A 292 -3.84 17.42 -12.42
C ALA A 292 -2.33 17.39 -12.72
N ILE A 293 -1.54 18.26 -12.07
CA ILE A 293 -0.09 18.30 -12.21
C ILE A 293 0.54 16.98 -11.73
N HIS A 294 0.13 16.48 -10.55
CA HIS A 294 0.64 15.23 -10.00
C HIS A 294 0.40 14.05 -10.95
N ASP A 295 -0.82 13.90 -11.45
CA ASP A 295 -1.21 12.83 -12.37
C ASP A 295 -0.45 12.93 -13.70
N ALA A 296 -0.32 14.13 -14.27
CA ALA A 296 0.48 14.35 -15.48
C ALA A 296 1.95 13.98 -15.26
N ARG A 297 2.55 14.41 -14.14
CA ARG A 297 3.95 14.06 -13.78
C ARG A 297 4.12 12.56 -13.59
N LYS A 298 3.17 11.87 -12.96
CA LYS A 298 3.19 10.41 -12.78
C LYS A 298 3.16 9.69 -14.13
N ARG A 299 2.31 10.13 -15.05
CA ARG A 299 2.22 9.58 -16.42
C ARG A 299 3.48 9.84 -17.23
N ILE A 300 4.07 11.05 -17.15
CA ILE A 300 5.37 11.35 -17.77
C ILE A 300 6.48 10.43 -17.23
N LYS A 301 6.53 10.19 -15.92
CA LYS A 301 7.51 9.26 -15.30
C LYS A 301 7.36 7.85 -15.87
N LYS A 302 6.13 7.34 -16.00
CA LYS A 302 5.83 6.05 -16.63
C LYS A 302 6.29 5.98 -18.09
N THR A 303 5.98 6.99 -18.90
CA THR A 303 6.43 7.03 -20.32
C THR A 303 7.95 7.07 -20.42
N ARG A 304 8.63 7.82 -19.54
CA ARG A 304 10.10 7.86 -19.50
C ARG A 304 10.73 6.55 -19.04
N ALA A 305 10.10 5.81 -18.13
CA ALA A 305 10.54 4.46 -17.79
C ALA A 305 10.37 3.52 -19.00
N LEU A 306 9.21 3.56 -19.67
CA LEU A 306 8.95 2.79 -20.89
C LEU A 306 10.00 3.03 -21.98
N LEU A 307 10.39 4.29 -22.23
CA LEU A 307 11.44 4.63 -23.20
C LEU A 307 12.80 4.00 -22.85
N ARG A 308 13.11 3.77 -21.57
CA ARG A 308 14.34 3.08 -21.15
C ARG A 308 14.27 1.58 -21.42
N LEU A 309 13.10 0.97 -21.22
CA LEU A 309 12.82 -0.43 -21.54
C LEU A 309 12.94 -0.66 -23.05
N ALA A 310 12.28 0.20 -23.84
CA ALA A 310 12.24 0.12 -25.30
C ALA A 310 13.54 0.56 -26.00
N ARG A 311 14.55 1.01 -25.26
CA ARG A 311 15.79 1.58 -25.83
C ARG A 311 16.53 0.66 -26.80
N PRO A 312 16.60 -0.67 -26.60
CA PRO A 312 17.24 -1.57 -27.57
C PRO A 312 16.55 -1.52 -28.93
N ALA A 313 15.22 -1.66 -28.98
CA ALA A 313 14.42 -1.58 -30.21
C ALA A 313 14.44 -0.17 -30.84
N MET A 314 14.19 0.87 -30.03
CA MET A 314 14.02 2.23 -30.56
C MET A 314 15.33 2.92 -30.98
N GLY A 315 16.46 2.47 -30.43
CA GLY A 315 17.75 3.11 -30.58
C GLY A 315 17.94 4.37 -29.72
N ARG A 316 19.22 4.69 -29.45
CA ARG A 316 19.59 5.74 -28.47
C ARG A 316 19.12 7.14 -28.85
N LYS A 317 19.13 7.47 -30.15
CA LYS A 317 18.79 8.82 -30.64
C LYS A 317 17.30 9.12 -30.48
N ALA A 318 16.43 8.18 -30.84
CA ALA A 318 14.99 8.32 -30.68
C ALA A 318 14.61 8.45 -29.19
N VAL A 319 15.10 7.52 -28.36
CA VAL A 319 14.86 7.57 -26.90
C VAL A 319 15.32 8.88 -26.26
N ARG A 320 16.52 9.37 -26.62
CA ARG A 320 17.02 10.65 -26.08
C ARG A 320 16.10 11.81 -26.45
N ARG A 321 15.71 11.91 -27.73
CA ARG A 321 14.80 12.96 -28.21
C ARG A 321 13.51 12.99 -27.39
N GLU A 322 12.85 11.85 -27.25
CA GLU A 322 11.56 11.79 -26.57
C GLU A 322 11.68 11.97 -25.06
N ASN A 323 12.72 11.39 -24.43
CA ASN A 323 12.97 11.60 -23.00
C ASN A 323 13.31 13.07 -22.69
N ASP A 324 14.08 13.75 -23.54
CA ASP A 324 14.42 15.17 -23.35
C ASP A 324 13.17 16.06 -23.47
N ALA A 325 12.30 15.80 -24.45
CA ALA A 325 11.02 16.50 -24.60
C ALA A 325 10.09 16.29 -23.40
N LEU A 326 9.95 15.05 -22.92
CA LEU A 326 9.17 14.73 -21.73
C LEU A 326 9.76 15.34 -20.45
N ARG A 327 11.10 15.43 -20.35
CA ARG A 327 11.76 16.10 -19.24
C ARG A 327 11.50 17.61 -19.26
N ALA A 328 11.53 18.23 -20.43
CA ALA A 328 11.21 19.65 -20.60
C ALA A 328 9.76 19.94 -20.21
N ALA A 329 8.80 19.16 -20.70
CA ALA A 329 7.38 19.28 -20.33
C ALA A 329 7.14 19.05 -18.82
N ALA A 330 7.85 18.10 -18.19
CA ALA A 330 7.76 17.92 -16.75
C ALA A 330 8.36 19.10 -15.95
N ALA A 331 9.36 19.80 -16.51
CA ALA A 331 9.98 20.94 -15.86
C ALA A 331 9.09 22.18 -15.86
N THR A 332 8.27 22.39 -16.91
CA THR A 332 7.31 23.52 -16.95
C THR A 332 6.15 23.36 -15.96
N LEU A 333 5.82 22.11 -15.62
CA LEU A 333 4.89 21.77 -14.53
C LEU A 333 5.52 21.90 -13.14
N SER A 334 6.82 22.16 -13.06
CA SER A 334 7.58 22.22 -11.81
C SER A 334 7.62 23.66 -11.29
N ALA A 335 6.48 24.12 -10.75
CA ALA A 335 6.41 25.34 -9.97
C ALA A 335 5.79 25.04 -8.59
N ALA A 336 6.66 25.08 -7.57
CA ALA A 336 6.50 25.13 -6.12
C ALA A 336 5.18 24.62 -5.49
N ARG A 337 5.17 23.31 -5.17
CA ARG A 337 4.49 22.75 -3.99
C ARG A 337 5.46 22.00 -3.08
N ASP A 338 6.72 22.45 -3.04
CA ASP A 338 7.70 21.91 -2.10
C ASP A 338 7.26 22.19 -0.66
N ALA A 339 6.53 23.30 -0.42
CA ALA A 339 5.98 23.62 0.89
C ALA A 339 4.96 22.59 1.41
N ASP A 340 4.06 22.08 0.55
CA ASP A 340 3.06 21.08 0.96
C ASP A 340 3.77 19.77 1.38
N VAL A 341 4.75 19.32 0.58
CA VAL A 341 5.56 18.12 0.89
C VAL A 341 6.39 18.33 2.16
N LEU A 342 6.96 19.52 2.37
CA LEU A 342 7.69 19.86 3.59
C LEU A 342 6.79 19.87 4.82
N VAL A 343 5.56 20.37 4.71
CA VAL A 343 4.57 20.33 5.81
C VAL A 343 4.19 18.89 6.13
N GLU A 344 3.90 18.05 5.12
CA GLU A 344 3.63 16.62 5.30
C GLU A 344 4.82 15.91 5.97
N THR A 345 6.04 16.20 5.53
CA THR A 345 7.28 15.64 6.12
C THR A 345 7.44 16.04 7.60
N VAL A 346 7.10 17.28 7.96
CA VAL A 346 7.13 17.75 9.36
C VAL A 346 6.05 17.07 10.20
N ASP A 347 4.85 16.92 9.66
CA ASP A 347 3.73 16.24 10.33
C ASP A 347 4.08 14.75 10.58
N ASP A 348 4.68 14.06 9.61
CA ASP A 348 5.16 12.68 9.75
C ASP A 348 6.25 12.54 10.82
N LEU A 349 7.16 13.51 10.90
CA LEU A 349 8.19 13.55 11.96
C LEU A 349 7.56 13.77 13.35
N ALA A 350 6.56 14.65 13.45
CA ALA A 350 5.86 14.94 14.68
C ALA A 350 5.11 13.69 15.20
N GLU A 351 4.43 12.96 14.32
CA GLU A 351 3.73 11.71 14.64
C GLU A 351 4.72 10.61 15.05
N ARG A 352 5.84 10.46 14.33
CA ARG A 352 6.82 9.42 14.64
C ARG A 352 7.57 9.66 15.94
N TYR A 353 7.88 10.92 16.25
CA TYR A 353 8.71 11.30 17.39
C TYR A 353 7.94 12.04 18.48
N VAL A 354 6.68 11.64 18.71
CA VAL A 354 5.83 12.18 19.79
C VAL A 354 6.60 12.22 21.12
N GLY A 355 6.59 13.40 21.75
CA GLY A 355 7.23 13.64 23.03
C GLY A 355 8.77 13.74 23.01
N ARG A 356 9.42 13.66 21.85
CA ARG A 356 10.88 13.88 21.72
C ARG A 356 11.24 15.36 21.63
N LEU A 357 10.39 16.17 21.01
CA LEU A 357 10.45 17.62 21.01
C LEU A 357 9.08 18.20 21.40
N PRO A 358 9.01 19.45 21.89
CA PRO A 358 7.74 20.12 22.14
C PRO A 358 6.91 20.23 20.86
N SER A 359 5.59 20.01 20.93
CA SER A 359 4.68 20.18 19.79
C SER A 359 4.79 21.56 19.13
N ALA A 360 5.03 22.60 19.95
CA ALA A 360 5.26 23.96 19.49
C ALA A 360 6.42 24.09 18.48
N THR A 361 7.46 23.24 18.57
CA THR A 361 8.56 23.23 17.61
C THR A 361 8.09 22.82 16.21
N PHE A 362 7.30 21.74 16.12
CA PHE A 362 6.75 21.28 14.84
C PHE A 362 5.73 22.28 14.27
N GLU A 363 4.89 22.86 15.14
CA GLU A 363 3.92 23.90 14.75
C GLU A 363 4.61 25.15 14.18
N ALA A 364 5.68 25.63 14.83
CA ALA A 364 6.45 26.79 14.37
C ALA A 364 7.11 26.53 13.00
N VAL A 365 7.72 25.35 12.82
CA VAL A 365 8.33 24.95 11.56
C VAL A 365 7.29 24.84 10.44
N ARG A 366 6.14 24.21 10.72
CA ARG A 366 5.01 24.11 9.79
C ARG A 366 4.49 25.48 9.36
N ALA A 367 4.34 26.41 10.30
CA ALA A 367 3.89 27.78 10.02
C ALA A 367 4.87 28.52 9.10
N SER A 368 6.18 28.28 9.25
CA SER A 368 7.22 28.90 8.40
C SER A 368 7.11 28.50 6.93
N PHE A 369 6.58 27.30 6.62
CA PHE A 369 6.37 26.83 5.24
C PHE A 369 5.00 27.22 4.67
N SER A 370 4.00 27.40 5.54
CA SER A 370 2.64 27.79 5.13
C SER A 370 2.51 29.29 4.82
N GLY A 371 3.40 30.14 5.35
CA GLY A 371 3.29 31.60 5.29
C GLY A 371 3.78 32.28 3.99
N GLY A 372 4.30 31.54 3.00
CA GLY A 372 4.90 32.14 1.81
C GLY A 372 4.11 31.92 0.54
N ASP A 373 3.18 32.81 0.15
CA ASP A 373 2.83 32.91 -1.28
C ASP A 373 2.33 34.29 -1.73
N GLY A 374 2.80 34.67 -2.92
CA GLY A 374 2.40 35.90 -3.60
C GLY A 374 3.25 36.22 -4.83
N SER A 375 4.43 35.59 -4.98
CA SER A 375 5.34 35.83 -6.10
C SER A 375 5.90 34.54 -6.72
N ARG A 376 5.22 33.40 -6.55
CA ARG A 376 5.63 32.15 -7.19
C ARG A 376 5.28 32.16 -8.69
N PRO A 377 6.17 31.68 -9.57
CA PRO A 377 5.85 31.52 -10.98
C PRO A 377 4.68 30.54 -11.15
N THR A 378 3.62 30.94 -11.83
CA THR A 378 2.54 30.01 -12.19
C THR A 378 3.10 28.97 -13.18
N PRO A 379 2.84 27.66 -12.99
CA PRO A 379 3.28 26.65 -13.95
C PRO A 379 2.68 26.95 -15.33
N SER A 380 3.52 26.89 -16.37
CA SER A 380 3.07 27.08 -17.75
C SER A 380 2.46 25.79 -18.28
N VAL A 381 1.18 25.58 -17.94
CA VAL A 381 0.42 24.39 -18.38
C VAL A 381 0.31 24.31 -19.90
N ASP A 382 0.17 25.45 -20.58
CA ASP A 382 0.12 25.50 -22.03
C ASP A 382 1.41 24.98 -22.68
N GLU A 383 2.58 25.32 -22.15
CA GLU A 383 3.87 24.79 -22.62
C GLU A 383 3.98 23.28 -22.36
N ALA A 384 3.53 22.81 -21.18
CA ALA A 384 3.50 21.39 -20.87
C ALA A 384 2.60 20.62 -21.85
N LEU A 385 1.40 21.14 -22.10
CA LEU A 385 0.44 20.57 -23.05
C LEU A 385 1.02 20.52 -24.47
N ALA A 386 1.65 21.60 -24.93
CA ALA A 386 2.31 21.63 -26.23
C ALA A 386 3.39 20.54 -26.35
N GLY A 387 4.30 20.45 -25.37
CA GLY A 387 5.36 19.45 -25.36
C GLY A 387 4.83 18.01 -25.29
N LEU A 388 3.78 17.75 -24.51
CA LEU A 388 3.15 16.42 -24.42
C LEU A 388 2.49 16.01 -25.73
N ARG A 389 1.73 16.93 -26.37
CA ARG A 389 1.08 16.67 -27.67
C ARG A 389 2.11 16.43 -28.77
N GLU A 390 3.23 17.13 -28.76
CA GLU A 390 4.33 16.89 -29.71
C GLU A 390 4.93 15.49 -29.59
N VAL A 391 5.18 15.01 -28.37
CA VAL A 391 5.65 13.63 -28.16
C VAL A 391 4.57 12.64 -28.59
N ARG A 392 3.32 12.88 -28.19
CA ARG A 392 2.17 12.03 -28.53
C ARG A 392 1.98 11.86 -30.03
N ALA A 393 2.15 12.92 -30.82
CA ALA A 393 2.04 12.90 -32.27
C ALA A 393 3.11 12.02 -32.94
N ARG A 394 4.25 11.76 -32.27
CA ARG A 394 5.34 10.93 -32.80
C ARG A 394 5.28 9.48 -32.37
N VAL A 395 4.44 9.12 -31.40
CA VAL A 395 4.38 7.76 -30.83
C VAL A 395 4.12 6.71 -31.89
N ASP A 396 3.23 7.00 -32.84
CA ASP A 396 2.87 6.05 -33.89
C ASP A 396 4.04 5.75 -34.85
N ASP A 397 4.95 6.73 -35.03
CA ASP A 397 6.17 6.60 -35.83
C ASP A 397 7.37 6.06 -35.04
N TRP A 398 7.20 5.70 -33.76
CA TRP A 398 8.29 5.11 -32.99
C TRP A 398 8.70 3.76 -33.61
N PRO A 399 10.02 3.51 -33.76
CA PRO A 399 10.55 2.26 -34.31
C PRO A 399 10.40 1.13 -33.28
N LEU A 400 9.16 0.69 -33.09
CA LEU A 400 8.74 -0.41 -32.21
C LEU A 400 8.08 -1.56 -33.00
N GLY A 401 7.90 -1.42 -34.31
CA GLY A 401 7.22 -2.44 -35.13
C GLY A 401 7.90 -3.81 -35.09
N ASP A 402 9.23 -3.82 -35.00
CA ASP A 402 10.04 -5.03 -34.91
C ASP A 402 10.53 -5.31 -33.48
N ALA A 403 10.00 -4.60 -32.46
CA ALA A 403 10.43 -4.78 -31.09
C ALA A 403 10.05 -6.19 -30.60
N ASP A 404 11.05 -7.00 -30.32
CA ASP A 404 10.87 -8.37 -29.88
C ASP A 404 11.15 -8.54 -28.38
N ARG A 405 11.03 -9.79 -27.93
CA ARG A 405 11.32 -10.18 -26.56
C ARG A 405 12.75 -9.83 -26.15
N ASP A 406 13.73 -10.08 -27.01
CA ASP A 406 15.13 -9.91 -26.67
C ASP A 406 15.46 -8.42 -26.47
N ASP A 407 14.84 -7.53 -27.24
CA ASP A 407 14.92 -6.09 -27.04
C ASP A 407 14.37 -5.65 -25.67
N VAL A 408 13.18 -6.12 -25.31
CA VAL A 408 12.56 -5.80 -24.01
C VAL A 408 13.41 -6.32 -22.86
N LEU A 409 13.85 -7.57 -22.91
CA LEU A 409 14.70 -8.17 -21.86
C LEU A 409 16.09 -7.53 -21.79
N ALA A 410 16.64 -7.09 -22.91
CA ALA A 410 17.89 -6.34 -22.93
C ALA A 410 17.72 -4.95 -22.31
N GLY A 411 16.55 -4.32 -22.46
CA GLY A 411 16.19 -3.06 -21.82
C GLY A 411 16.04 -3.24 -20.31
N GLU A 412 15.25 -4.23 -19.91
CA GLU A 412 15.02 -4.59 -18.51
C GLU A 412 16.34 -4.92 -17.79
N GLY A 413 17.14 -5.82 -18.37
CA GLY A 413 18.41 -6.22 -17.80
C GLY A 413 19.37 -5.05 -17.60
N LYS A 414 19.33 -4.03 -18.47
CA LYS A 414 20.11 -2.78 -18.31
C LYS A 414 19.55 -1.91 -17.20
N ALA A 415 18.22 -1.75 -17.09
CA ALA A 415 17.58 -0.99 -16.03
C ALA A 415 17.85 -1.62 -14.66
N TYR A 416 17.67 -2.94 -14.54
CA TYR A 416 17.98 -3.72 -13.35
C TYR A 416 19.46 -3.60 -12.95
N ALA A 417 20.38 -3.75 -13.92
CA ALA A 417 21.81 -3.58 -13.66
C ALA A 417 22.17 -2.17 -13.17
N ALA A 418 21.55 -1.14 -13.76
CA ALA A 418 21.76 0.24 -13.37
C ALA A 418 21.27 0.51 -11.94
N GLY A 419 20.09 0.02 -11.57
CA GLY A 419 19.58 0.14 -10.19
C GLY A 419 20.41 -0.64 -9.18
N ARG A 420 20.80 -1.87 -9.50
CA ARG A 420 21.69 -2.70 -8.67
C ARG A 420 23.05 -2.05 -8.44
N ALA A 421 23.56 -1.29 -9.40
CA ALA A 421 24.83 -0.58 -9.28
C ALA A 421 24.76 0.62 -8.31
N GLN A 422 23.56 1.11 -7.97
CA GLN A 422 23.36 2.17 -7.00
C GLN A 422 23.14 1.65 -5.57
N LEU A 423 22.95 0.33 -5.39
CA LEU A 423 22.79 -0.27 -4.06
C LEU A 423 24.09 -0.10 -3.25
N PRO A 424 24.05 0.61 -2.10
CA PRO A 424 25.22 0.79 -1.26
C PRO A 424 25.78 -0.53 -0.73
N LYS A 425 27.10 -0.66 -0.67
CA LYS A 425 27.76 -1.78 0.02
C LYS A 425 27.77 -1.56 1.52
N ALA A 426 28.02 -2.63 2.26
CA ALA A 426 28.16 -2.55 3.71
C ALA A 426 29.26 -1.54 4.10
N GLY A 427 28.91 -0.56 4.92
CA GLY A 427 29.80 0.50 5.39
C GLY A 427 29.99 1.67 4.43
N GLU A 428 29.33 1.69 3.26
CA GLU A 428 29.26 2.89 2.42
C GLU A 428 28.20 3.85 2.97
N ALA A 429 28.51 5.15 2.97
CA ALA A 429 27.60 6.23 3.35
C ALA A 429 27.29 7.06 2.08
N PRO A 430 26.21 6.72 1.34
CA PRO A 430 25.87 7.39 0.10
C PRO A 430 25.40 8.82 0.37
N ASP A 431 25.71 9.73 -0.55
CA ASP A 431 25.19 11.10 -0.49
C ASP A 431 23.76 11.20 -1.04
N ALA A 432 23.14 12.38 -0.90
CA ALA A 432 21.77 12.62 -1.34
C ALA A 432 21.59 12.50 -2.87
N GLU A 433 22.63 12.80 -3.67
CA GLU A 433 22.57 12.66 -5.12
C GLU A 433 22.58 11.18 -5.52
N GLU A 434 23.42 10.37 -4.87
CA GLU A 434 23.49 8.92 -5.03
C GLU A 434 22.17 8.24 -4.65
N LEU A 435 21.58 8.59 -3.49
CA LEU A 435 20.28 8.06 -3.06
C LEU A 435 19.14 8.48 -4.00
N HIS A 436 19.15 9.72 -4.47
CA HIS A 436 18.18 10.21 -5.43
C HIS A 436 18.31 9.55 -6.81
N GLU A 437 19.53 9.24 -7.26
CA GLU A 437 19.76 8.47 -8.48
C GLU A 437 19.33 7.01 -8.32
N TRP A 438 19.58 6.40 -7.14
CA TRP A 438 19.08 5.07 -6.82
C TRP A 438 17.56 5.03 -6.90
N ARG A 439 16.87 5.98 -6.28
CA ARG A 439 15.41 6.11 -6.32
C ARG A 439 14.88 6.15 -7.75
N LYS A 440 15.49 6.94 -8.63
CA LYS A 440 15.08 7.02 -10.05
C LYS A 440 15.16 5.65 -10.72
N ARG A 441 16.24 4.90 -10.47
CA ARG A 441 16.42 3.56 -11.06
C ARG A 441 15.45 2.53 -10.47
N VAL A 442 15.12 2.61 -9.20
CA VAL A 442 14.11 1.76 -8.57
C VAL A 442 12.72 2.04 -9.15
N LYS A 443 12.35 3.31 -9.37
CA LYS A 443 11.08 3.65 -10.06
C LYS A 443 11.04 3.12 -11.48
N ASP A 444 12.16 3.12 -12.21
CA ASP A 444 12.23 2.49 -13.54
C ASP A 444 11.86 1.00 -13.45
N LEU A 445 12.50 0.24 -12.53
CA LEU A 445 12.22 -1.18 -12.31
C LEU A 445 10.76 -1.45 -11.91
N TRP A 446 10.20 -0.62 -11.01
CA TRP A 446 8.79 -0.73 -10.64
C TRP A 446 7.85 -0.57 -11.85
N TYR A 447 8.06 0.47 -12.66
CA TYR A 447 7.22 0.70 -13.84
C TYR A 447 7.39 -0.38 -14.91
N HIS A 448 8.59 -0.93 -15.08
CA HIS A 448 8.79 -2.07 -15.98
C HIS A 448 8.06 -3.32 -15.49
N GLY A 449 8.08 -3.59 -14.18
CA GLY A 449 7.29 -4.65 -13.57
C GLY A 449 5.79 -4.49 -13.81
N LEU A 450 5.25 -3.27 -13.68
CA LEU A 450 3.84 -3.00 -14.00
C LEU A 450 3.51 -3.25 -15.48
N LEU A 451 4.39 -2.87 -16.40
CA LEU A 451 4.20 -3.12 -17.84
C LEU A 451 4.14 -4.61 -18.15
N LEU A 452 5.01 -5.40 -17.52
CA LEU A 452 5.22 -6.81 -17.81
C LEU A 452 4.45 -7.75 -16.86
N ARG A 453 3.62 -7.22 -15.96
CA ARG A 453 2.95 -8.01 -14.92
C ARG A 453 2.09 -9.14 -15.45
N ASN A 454 1.51 -8.98 -16.64
CA ASN A 454 0.68 -10.02 -17.26
C ASN A 454 1.47 -11.28 -17.63
N ALA A 455 2.80 -11.21 -17.72
CA ALA A 455 3.63 -12.39 -17.98
C ALA A 455 3.48 -13.47 -16.89
N TRP A 456 3.40 -13.05 -15.63
CA TRP A 456 3.01 -13.89 -14.50
C TRP A 456 2.73 -12.99 -13.28
N ALA A 457 1.47 -12.58 -13.09
CA ALA A 457 1.12 -11.56 -12.09
C ALA A 457 1.61 -11.90 -10.66
N PRO A 458 1.35 -13.10 -10.10
CA PRO A 458 1.84 -13.47 -8.76
C PRO A 458 3.36 -13.34 -8.52
N VAL A 459 4.19 -13.32 -9.57
CA VAL A 459 5.66 -13.24 -9.42
C VAL A 459 6.18 -11.85 -9.78
N VAL A 460 5.65 -11.27 -10.86
CA VAL A 460 6.11 -9.97 -11.37
C VAL A 460 5.52 -8.82 -10.57
N GLU A 461 4.24 -8.91 -10.19
CA GLU A 461 3.56 -7.88 -9.41
C GLU A 461 4.17 -7.76 -8.00
N THR A 462 4.42 -8.88 -7.32
CA THR A 462 5.11 -8.86 -6.01
C THR A 462 6.50 -8.23 -6.08
N GLN A 463 7.26 -8.45 -7.16
CA GLN A 463 8.53 -7.76 -7.34
C GLN A 463 8.36 -6.26 -7.62
N ALA A 464 7.35 -5.91 -8.40
CA ALA A 464 7.00 -4.52 -8.67
C ALA A 464 6.58 -3.79 -7.38
N GLU A 465 5.84 -4.45 -6.49
CA GLU A 465 5.44 -3.94 -5.17
C GLU A 465 6.65 -3.73 -4.23
N GLU A 466 7.59 -4.67 -4.21
CA GLU A 466 8.82 -4.52 -3.42
C GLU A 466 9.69 -3.37 -3.95
N ALA A 467 9.80 -3.22 -5.28
CA ALA A 467 10.46 -2.08 -5.90
C ALA A 467 9.71 -0.77 -5.60
N HIS A 468 8.38 -0.78 -5.60
CA HIS A 468 7.57 0.38 -5.23
C HIS A 468 7.86 0.80 -3.79
N ARG A 469 7.80 -0.13 -2.84
CA ARG A 469 8.12 0.12 -1.42
C ARG A 469 9.52 0.71 -1.25
N LEU A 470 10.51 0.16 -1.93
CA LEU A 470 11.87 0.72 -1.92
C LEU A 470 11.92 2.16 -2.47
N SER A 471 11.13 2.46 -3.49
CA SER A 471 11.08 3.81 -4.08
C SER A 471 10.39 4.86 -3.19
N GLU A 472 9.51 4.40 -2.29
CA GLU A 472 8.82 5.24 -1.31
C GLU A 472 9.76 5.49 -0.12
N ILE A 473 10.44 4.47 0.42
CA ILE A 473 11.49 4.66 1.46
C ILE A 473 12.56 5.67 1.01
N LEU A 474 13.07 5.51 -0.22
CA LEU A 474 14.02 6.47 -0.81
C LEU A 474 13.37 7.83 -1.15
N GLY A 475 12.04 7.89 -1.25
CA GLY A 475 11.27 9.11 -1.38
C GLY A 475 11.25 9.88 -0.07
N ASP A 476 10.88 9.21 1.02
CA ASP A 476 10.83 9.79 2.35
C ASP A 476 12.21 10.34 2.77
N ASP A 477 13.31 9.63 2.47
CA ASP A 477 14.67 10.17 2.71
C ASP A 477 14.96 11.44 1.91
N HIS A 478 14.51 11.49 0.65
CA HIS A 478 14.69 12.66 -0.19
C HIS A 478 13.91 13.87 0.32
N ASP A 479 12.67 13.66 0.76
CA ASP A 479 11.82 14.72 1.29
C ASP A 479 12.39 15.25 2.62
N LEU A 480 12.94 14.38 3.46
CA LEU A 480 13.71 14.74 4.65
C LEU A 480 15.01 15.49 4.33
N PHE A 481 15.73 15.11 3.28
CA PHE A 481 16.91 15.84 2.82
C PHE A 481 16.54 17.26 2.38
N VAL A 482 15.45 17.43 1.63
CA VAL A 482 14.98 18.76 1.21
C VAL A 482 14.54 19.59 2.42
N LEU A 483 13.89 18.98 3.42
CA LEU A 483 13.56 19.64 4.68
C LEU A 483 14.81 20.10 5.44
N HIS A 484 15.81 19.22 5.55
CA HIS A 484 17.08 19.53 6.18
C HIS A 484 17.74 20.76 5.54
N GLU A 485 17.93 20.77 4.22
CA GLU A 485 18.52 21.90 3.50
C GLU A 485 17.73 23.18 3.72
N ARG A 486 16.39 23.08 3.70
CA ARG A 486 15.51 24.24 3.88
C ARG A 486 15.60 24.87 5.28
N LEU A 487 15.81 24.06 6.31
CA LEU A 487 15.99 24.49 7.69
C LEU A 487 17.39 25.10 7.91
N VAL A 488 18.42 24.53 7.29
CA VAL A 488 19.80 25.05 7.35
C VAL A 488 19.91 26.40 6.64
N ASP A 489 19.31 26.54 5.46
CA ASP A 489 19.40 27.75 4.64
C ASP A 489 18.43 28.87 5.08
N GLY A 490 17.42 28.53 5.89
CA GLY A 490 16.31 29.42 6.22
C GLY A 490 16.02 29.45 7.71
N PRO A 491 16.70 30.30 8.50
CA PRO A 491 16.46 30.40 9.93
C PRO A 491 15.01 30.76 10.22
N ILE A 492 14.41 30.04 11.16
CA ILE A 492 13.03 30.28 11.61
C ILE A 492 13.08 31.30 12.75
N ASP A 493 12.43 32.44 12.55
CA ASP A 493 12.30 33.51 13.56
C ASP A 493 11.14 33.19 14.53
N ASP A 494 11.26 32.05 15.21
CA ASP A 494 10.35 31.62 16.28
C ASP A 494 11.17 30.99 17.43
N PRO A 495 11.14 31.57 18.64
CA PRO A 495 11.91 31.07 19.78
C PRO A 495 11.44 29.69 20.30
N THR A 496 10.29 29.19 19.84
CA THR A 496 9.77 27.86 20.17
C THR A 496 10.24 26.78 19.19
N ALA A 497 10.84 27.17 18.06
CA ALA A 497 11.41 26.26 17.08
C ALA A 497 12.80 25.78 17.52
N ASP A 498 12.87 24.61 18.16
CA ASP A 498 14.12 23.87 18.37
C ASP A 498 14.58 23.22 17.06
N VAL A 499 15.19 24.04 16.19
CA VAL A 499 15.66 23.62 14.85
C VAL A 499 16.81 22.62 14.97
N ASP A 500 17.73 22.82 15.91
CA ASP A 500 18.86 21.91 16.13
C ASP A 500 18.36 20.51 16.54
N GLY A 501 17.43 20.45 17.49
CA GLY A 501 16.79 19.20 17.88
C GLY A 501 16.03 18.54 16.72
N LEU A 502 15.36 19.32 15.87
CA LEU A 502 14.66 18.78 14.70
C LEU A 502 15.63 18.23 13.64
N LEU A 503 16.77 18.89 13.41
CA LEU A 503 17.81 18.40 12.50
C LEU A 503 18.37 17.05 12.99
N GLU A 504 18.58 16.87 14.30
CA GLU A 504 18.97 15.58 14.87
C GLU A 504 17.90 14.47 14.65
N LEU A 505 16.60 14.81 14.75
CA LEU A 505 15.52 13.87 14.44
C LEU A 505 15.51 13.48 12.95
N ILE A 506 15.74 14.44 12.07
CA ILE A 506 15.82 14.24 10.62
C ILE A 506 16.98 13.29 10.31
N ASP A 507 18.18 13.56 10.82
CA ASP A 507 19.36 12.73 10.58
C ASP A 507 19.16 11.29 11.08
N ARG A 508 18.57 11.14 12.27
CA ARG A 508 18.21 9.81 12.78
C ARG A 508 17.24 9.09 11.86
N ARG A 509 16.19 9.78 11.39
CA ARG A 509 15.18 9.16 10.51
C ARG A 509 15.78 8.78 9.17
N ARG A 510 16.64 9.60 8.59
CA ARG A 510 17.35 9.31 7.34
C ARG A 510 18.25 8.10 7.47
N ALA A 511 18.95 7.94 8.59
CA ALA A 511 19.74 6.73 8.86
C ALA A 511 18.87 5.46 8.95
N GLU A 512 17.72 5.51 9.64
CA GLU A 512 16.77 4.39 9.70
C GLU A 512 16.23 4.01 8.30
N LEU A 513 15.84 5.00 7.51
CA LEU A 513 15.34 4.80 6.14
C LEU A 513 16.41 4.21 5.23
N LEU A 514 17.66 4.65 5.37
CA LEU A 514 18.78 4.10 4.62
C LEU A 514 19.02 2.61 4.95
N ASP A 515 18.99 2.24 6.22
CA ASP A 515 19.13 0.84 6.65
C ASP A 515 17.99 -0.03 6.08
N GLU A 516 16.75 0.47 6.14
CA GLU A 516 15.58 -0.21 5.56
C GLU A 516 15.71 -0.34 4.02
N ALA A 517 16.12 0.73 3.34
CA ALA A 517 16.32 0.76 1.90
C ALA A 517 17.41 -0.22 1.46
N ILE A 518 18.53 -0.31 2.18
CA ILE A 518 19.60 -1.27 1.89
C ILE A 518 19.11 -2.71 2.08
N ALA A 519 18.39 -3.00 3.16
CA ALA A 519 17.86 -4.33 3.42
C ALA A 519 16.87 -4.78 2.33
N LEU A 520 15.93 -3.91 1.96
CA LEU A 520 14.96 -4.17 0.90
C LEU A 520 15.63 -4.20 -0.49
N GLY A 521 16.58 -3.30 -0.74
CA GLY A 521 17.36 -3.23 -1.96
C GLY A 521 18.15 -4.52 -2.24
N ARG A 522 18.70 -5.15 -1.19
CA ARG A 522 19.34 -6.48 -1.32
C ARG A 522 18.37 -7.57 -1.75
N ARG A 523 17.10 -7.50 -1.32
CA ARG A 523 16.05 -8.43 -1.73
C ARG A 523 15.61 -8.18 -3.17
N VAL A 524 15.32 -6.93 -3.52
CA VAL A 524 14.96 -6.51 -4.89
C VAL A 524 16.06 -6.85 -5.90
N TYR A 525 17.32 -6.62 -5.53
CA TYR A 525 18.50 -6.84 -6.37
C TYR A 525 19.26 -8.15 -6.07
N ALA A 526 18.59 -9.15 -5.50
CA ALA A 526 19.21 -10.42 -5.10
C ALA A 526 19.80 -11.20 -6.28
N GLU A 527 19.20 -11.10 -7.46
CA GLU A 527 19.69 -11.76 -8.66
C GLU A 527 20.82 -10.99 -9.34
N ARG A 528 21.68 -11.73 -10.06
CA ARG A 528 22.56 -11.09 -11.05
C ARG A 528 21.70 -10.62 -12.24
N PRO A 529 22.03 -9.50 -12.91
CA PRO A 529 21.20 -8.97 -14.01
C PRO A 529 20.88 -9.97 -15.12
N LYS A 530 21.85 -10.82 -15.50
CA LYS A 530 21.63 -11.90 -16.49
C LYS A 530 20.66 -12.98 -16.00
N ALA A 531 20.65 -13.28 -14.70
CA ALA A 531 19.73 -14.25 -14.13
C ALA A 531 18.30 -13.70 -14.10
N HIS A 532 18.15 -12.44 -13.66
CA HIS A 532 16.88 -11.72 -13.66
C HIS A 532 16.26 -11.67 -15.06
N ALA A 533 17.00 -11.18 -16.07
CA ALA A 533 16.52 -11.08 -17.44
C ALA A 533 16.12 -12.45 -18.02
N ARG A 534 16.88 -13.51 -17.72
CA ARG A 534 16.55 -14.88 -18.15
C ARG A 534 15.31 -15.44 -17.43
N ARG A 535 15.13 -15.14 -16.14
CA ARG A 535 13.94 -15.56 -15.39
C ARG A 535 12.71 -14.89 -15.97
N LEU A 536 12.74 -13.57 -16.10
CA LEU A 536 11.66 -12.81 -16.73
C LEU A 536 11.40 -13.27 -18.16
N GLY A 537 12.44 -13.55 -18.92
CA GLY A 537 12.30 -14.06 -20.27
C GLY A 537 11.52 -15.37 -20.36
N ARG A 538 11.67 -16.29 -19.40
CA ARG A 538 10.86 -17.52 -19.38
C ARG A 538 9.39 -17.23 -19.07
N LEU A 539 9.11 -16.23 -18.23
CA LEU A 539 7.74 -15.82 -17.93
C LEU A 539 7.09 -15.20 -19.18
N VAL A 540 7.82 -14.33 -19.89
CA VAL A 540 7.35 -13.71 -21.13
C VAL A 540 7.13 -14.76 -22.22
N ASP A 541 8.03 -15.74 -22.37
CA ASP A 541 7.85 -16.85 -23.33
C ASP A 541 6.56 -17.63 -23.07
N ALA A 542 6.37 -18.09 -21.83
CA ALA A 542 5.19 -18.87 -21.44
C ALA A 542 3.88 -18.08 -21.63
N TRP A 543 3.97 -16.76 -21.53
CA TRP A 543 2.83 -15.86 -21.69
C TRP A 543 2.50 -15.55 -23.15
N GLN A 544 3.49 -15.29 -23.99
CA GLN A 544 3.28 -14.94 -25.41
C GLN A 544 3.13 -16.15 -26.34
N ASP A 545 3.60 -17.33 -25.93
CA ASP A 545 3.37 -18.58 -26.62
C ASP A 545 2.87 -19.66 -25.64
N PRO A 546 1.55 -19.70 -25.37
CA PRO A 546 0.96 -20.71 -24.50
C PRO A 546 1.15 -22.15 -25.00
N ALA A 547 1.52 -22.35 -26.28
CA ALA A 547 1.75 -23.67 -26.87
C ALA A 547 3.20 -24.16 -26.68
N ALA A 548 4.12 -23.31 -26.22
CA ALA A 548 5.52 -23.64 -25.93
C ALA A 548 5.78 -24.02 -24.45
N ALA A 549 4.76 -23.96 -23.58
CA ALA A 549 4.86 -24.17 -22.14
C ALA A 549 4.56 -25.62 -21.69
#